data_AF-A0A4V1DF98-F1
#
_entry.id   AF-A0A4V1DF98-F1
#
_cell.length_a   1.000
_cell.length_b   1.000
_cell.length_c   1.000
_cell.angle_alpha   90.00
_cell.angle_beta   90.00
_cell.angle_gamma   90.00
#
_symmetry.space_group_name_H-M   'P 1'
#
loop_
_entity.id
_entity.type
_entity.pdbx_description
1 polymer ?
#
loop_
_entity_poly.entity_id
_entity_poly.type
_entity_poly.pdbx_seq_one_letter_code
_entity_poly.pdbx_strand_id
1 'polypeptide(L)'
;MSRQTSRFHRTAETVPPIAGAYVLLVRLAEAVDVALPGRAKAILPPGRYLYCGSARGPGGLCARVGRHMRRDKTFRWHIDRLTAAGTVTGCWAFPAGDECALITRIAALPIPVPGFGSSDCTICRSHLLIWPDGVALPFDVADVSLAAAGPDVVRVLSVTAMTNNLDFTPAERDLIRREFMSRWSEPPRLADGILLKRWATGPRRGEPKLTATIQIMLELGLVTIAETDRGFPRAHFTESGYTALRAIAASPRQLPPERYGHLIDELADRPEDR
;
A
#
# COMPACT_ATOMS: atom_id res chain seq x y z
N MET A 1 0.07 -0.84 -28.66
CA MET A 1 0.51 -0.97 -27.25
C MET A 1 1.51 -2.12 -27.20
N SER A 2 2.81 -1.82 -27.17
CA SER A 2 3.86 -2.85 -27.26
C SER A 2 3.90 -3.66 -25.96
N ARG A 3 3.69 -4.98 -26.04
CA ARG A 3 3.93 -5.89 -24.91
C ARG A 3 5.44 -5.88 -24.65
N GLN A 4 5.86 -5.15 -23.62
CA GLN A 4 7.24 -5.18 -23.17
C GLN A 4 7.50 -6.59 -22.59
N THR A 5 8.08 -7.47 -23.39
CA THR A 5 8.48 -8.83 -23.00
C THR A 5 9.43 -8.75 -21.82
N SER A 6 8.92 -9.08 -20.64
CA SER A 6 9.67 -9.06 -19.38
C SER A 6 10.11 -10.48 -19.08
N ARG A 7 11.40 -10.76 -19.29
CA ARG A 7 11.99 -12.06 -19.02
C ARG A 7 12.17 -12.26 -17.51
N PHE A 8 11.97 -13.50 -17.05
CA PHE A 8 12.33 -13.88 -15.68
C PHE A 8 13.82 -14.25 -15.58
N HIS A 9 14.49 -13.66 -14.59
CA HIS A 9 15.92 -13.82 -14.32
C HIS A 9 16.11 -14.54 -12.99
N ARG A 10 16.64 -15.77 -13.02
CA ARG A 10 16.95 -16.55 -11.81
C ARG A 10 18.25 -16.11 -11.13
N THR A 11 19.16 -15.51 -11.89
CA THR A 11 20.45 -15.03 -11.38
C THR A 11 20.69 -13.59 -11.81
N ALA A 12 21.42 -12.84 -11.00
CA ALA A 12 21.62 -11.41 -11.18
C ALA A 12 22.46 -11.07 -12.42
N GLU A 13 23.37 -11.96 -12.82
CA GLU A 13 24.28 -11.78 -13.96
C GLU A 13 23.51 -11.73 -15.29
N THR A 14 22.31 -12.33 -15.33
CA THR A 14 21.46 -12.30 -16.52
C THR A 14 20.63 -11.02 -16.63
N VAL A 15 20.58 -10.20 -15.56
CA VAL A 15 19.84 -8.94 -15.51
C VAL A 15 20.68 -7.85 -16.17
N PRO A 16 20.11 -7.00 -17.05
CA PRO A 16 20.91 -5.98 -17.73
C PRO A 16 21.43 -4.92 -16.73
N PRO A 17 22.68 -4.45 -16.86
CA PRO A 17 23.29 -3.46 -15.96
C PRO A 17 22.86 -2.01 -16.28
N ILE A 18 21.58 -1.80 -16.56
CA ILE A 18 20.99 -0.52 -16.94
C ILE A 18 19.94 -0.08 -15.92
N ALA A 19 19.59 1.21 -15.93
CA ALA A 19 18.57 1.73 -15.04
C ALA A 19 17.17 1.21 -15.39
N GLY A 20 16.32 1.04 -14.37
CA GLY A 20 14.92 0.63 -14.57
C GLY A 20 14.24 0.21 -13.28
N ALA A 21 13.20 -0.60 -13.41
CA ALA A 21 12.47 -1.21 -12.30
C ALA A 21 12.48 -2.75 -12.39
N TYR A 22 12.20 -3.41 -11.29
CA TYR A 22 12.16 -4.86 -11.18
C TYR A 22 11.03 -5.32 -10.27
N VAL A 23 10.59 -6.56 -10.49
CA VAL A 23 9.74 -7.30 -9.54
C VAL A 23 10.55 -8.48 -9.02
N LEU A 24 10.88 -8.46 -7.74
CA LEU A 24 11.59 -9.54 -7.06
C LEU A 24 10.59 -10.59 -6.57
N LEU A 25 10.88 -11.88 -6.79
CA LEU A 25 10.11 -12.98 -6.22
C LEU A 25 10.86 -13.55 -5.01
N VAL A 26 10.23 -13.47 -3.84
CA VAL A 26 10.76 -13.99 -2.58
C VAL A 26 9.83 -15.08 -2.07
N ARG A 27 10.41 -16.21 -1.68
CA ARG A 27 9.72 -17.31 -1.00
C ARG A 27 10.13 -17.35 0.46
N LEU A 28 9.14 -17.39 1.35
CA LEU A 28 9.33 -17.65 2.77
C LEU A 28 8.91 -19.10 3.05
N ALA A 29 9.80 -19.89 3.63
CA ALA A 29 9.48 -21.24 4.11
C ALA A 29 8.83 -21.23 5.49
N GLU A 30 9.12 -20.20 6.28
CA GLU A 30 8.65 -20.00 7.66
C GLU A 30 8.10 -18.59 7.83
N ALA A 31 7.36 -18.35 8.92
CA ALA A 31 6.87 -17.02 9.23
C ALA A 31 8.04 -16.08 9.57
N VAL A 32 7.99 -14.83 9.12
CA VAL A 32 9.05 -13.84 9.33
C VAL A 32 8.49 -12.59 9.98
N ASP A 33 9.10 -12.17 11.09
CA ASP A 33 8.81 -10.91 11.74
C ASP A 33 9.39 -9.73 10.96
N VAL A 34 8.51 -8.80 10.58
CA VAL A 34 8.89 -7.55 9.93
C VAL A 34 8.57 -6.38 10.85
N ALA A 35 9.63 -5.71 11.29
CA ALA A 35 9.55 -4.45 12.02
C ALA A 35 9.98 -3.29 11.11
N LEU A 36 9.02 -2.48 10.65
CA LEU A 36 9.33 -1.22 9.96
C LEU A 36 9.55 -0.11 11.00
N PRO A 37 10.56 0.76 10.83
CA PRO A 37 10.77 1.88 11.75
C PRO A 37 9.47 2.69 11.91
N GLY A 38 9.04 2.89 13.15
CA GLY A 38 7.86 3.69 13.44
C GLY A 38 6.50 2.97 13.34
N ARG A 39 6.46 1.66 13.04
CA ARG A 39 5.21 0.88 12.88
C ARG A 39 5.15 -0.34 13.80
N ALA A 40 3.94 -0.88 13.98
CA ALA A 40 3.72 -2.15 14.65
C ALA A 40 4.47 -3.29 13.92
N LYS A 41 4.89 -4.29 14.67
CA LYS A 41 5.46 -5.52 14.09
C LYS A 41 4.37 -6.23 13.29
N ALA A 42 4.72 -6.69 12.10
CA ALA A 42 3.87 -7.54 11.29
C ALA A 42 4.53 -8.91 11.11
N ILE A 43 3.73 -9.97 11.15
CA ILE A 43 4.19 -11.33 10.89
C ILE A 43 3.81 -11.68 9.45
N LEU A 44 4.81 -11.97 8.63
CA LEU A 44 4.60 -12.48 7.28
C LEU A 44 4.53 -14.00 7.31
N PRO A 45 3.41 -14.64 6.94
CA PRO A 45 3.33 -16.10 6.92
C PRO A 45 4.23 -16.72 5.84
N PRO A 46 4.53 -18.03 5.91
CA PRO A 46 5.13 -18.76 4.81
C PRO A 46 4.36 -18.52 3.50
N GLY A 47 5.06 -18.38 2.38
CA GLY A 47 4.41 -18.09 1.11
C GLY A 47 5.29 -17.38 0.09
N ARG A 48 4.63 -16.82 -0.92
CA ARG A 48 5.27 -16.18 -2.07
C ARG A 48 4.94 -14.69 -2.07
N TYR A 49 5.99 -13.89 -2.24
CA TYR A 49 5.92 -12.44 -2.14
C TYR A 49 6.56 -11.80 -3.36
N LEU A 50 5.90 -10.77 -3.88
CA LEU A 50 6.41 -9.93 -4.95
C LEU A 50 6.79 -8.58 -4.38
N TYR A 51 8.00 -8.12 -4.72
CA TYR A 51 8.48 -6.80 -4.33
C TYR A 51 8.83 -5.98 -5.56
N CYS A 52 8.19 -4.83 -5.72
CA CYS A 52 8.51 -3.87 -6.78
C CYS A 52 9.57 -2.88 -6.30
N GLY A 53 10.62 -2.69 -7.08
CA GLY A 53 11.65 -1.71 -6.76
C GLY A 53 12.30 -1.10 -7.99
N SER A 54 12.94 0.04 -7.78
CA SER A 54 13.71 0.74 -8.80
C SER A 54 15.22 0.60 -8.59
N ALA A 55 15.95 0.69 -9.70
CA ALA A 55 17.40 0.61 -9.75
C ALA A 55 17.94 1.75 -10.62
N ARG A 56 18.14 2.93 -10.00
CA ARG A 56 18.61 4.16 -10.66
C ARG A 56 20.08 4.49 -10.35
N GLY A 57 20.73 3.73 -9.47
CA GLY A 57 22.11 3.96 -9.06
C GLY A 57 23.14 3.28 -9.97
N PRO A 58 24.44 3.44 -9.65
CA PRO A 58 25.53 2.79 -10.39
C PRO A 58 25.35 1.27 -10.49
N GLY A 59 25.60 0.72 -11.69
CA GLY A 59 25.41 -0.71 -11.99
C GLY A 59 23.96 -1.15 -12.25
N GLY A 60 23.00 -0.22 -12.15
CA GLY A 60 21.62 -0.43 -12.59
C GLY A 60 20.90 -1.62 -11.94
N LEU A 61 20.01 -2.24 -12.71
CA LEU A 61 19.21 -3.39 -12.30
C LEU A 61 20.08 -4.56 -11.85
N CYS A 62 21.13 -4.91 -12.60
CA CYS A 62 22.04 -6.00 -12.24
C CYS A 62 22.62 -5.83 -10.83
N ALA A 63 23.19 -4.66 -10.51
CA ALA A 63 23.78 -4.43 -9.20
C ALA A 63 22.74 -4.40 -8.07
N ARG A 64 21.56 -3.84 -8.31
CA ARG A 64 20.49 -3.78 -7.30
C ARG A 64 19.90 -5.16 -7.02
N VAL A 65 19.50 -5.88 -8.06
CA VAL A 65 18.97 -7.24 -7.94
C VAL A 65 20.02 -8.16 -7.33
N GLY A 66 21.27 -8.09 -7.79
CA GLY A 66 22.38 -8.88 -7.23
C GLY A 66 22.57 -8.66 -5.74
N ARG A 67 22.43 -7.41 -5.26
CA ARG A 67 22.41 -7.16 -3.82
C ARG A 67 21.25 -7.88 -3.13
N HIS A 68 20.04 -7.80 -3.67
CA HIS A 68 18.88 -8.43 -3.06
C HIS A 68 18.96 -9.97 -3.08
N MET A 69 19.60 -10.57 -4.07
CA MET A 69 19.81 -12.02 -4.15
C MET A 69 20.86 -12.57 -3.18
N ARG A 70 21.81 -11.76 -2.70
CA ARG A 70 22.77 -12.20 -1.66
C ARG A 70 22.03 -12.49 -0.35
N ARG A 71 22.53 -13.39 0.50
CA ARG A 71 22.00 -13.54 1.87
C ARG A 71 22.74 -12.64 2.84
N ASP A 72 24.07 -12.77 2.87
CA ASP A 72 24.92 -11.96 3.74
C ASP A 72 25.03 -10.53 3.23
N LYS A 73 24.33 -9.62 3.89
CA LYS A 73 24.35 -8.18 3.59
C LYS A 73 24.00 -7.37 4.83
N THR A 74 24.46 -6.13 4.83
CA THR A 74 23.95 -5.12 5.76
C THR A 74 22.53 -4.72 5.36
N PHE A 75 21.60 -4.64 6.33
CA PHE A 75 20.23 -4.24 6.08
C PHE A 75 20.17 -2.75 5.79
N ARG A 76 19.90 -2.39 4.54
CA ARG A 76 19.76 -1.01 4.09
C ARG A 76 18.38 -0.73 3.50
N TRP A 77 17.74 -1.72 2.88
CA TRP A 77 16.40 -1.62 2.33
C TRP A 77 15.41 -2.49 3.12
N HIS A 78 14.13 -2.11 3.13
CA HIS A 78 13.10 -2.90 3.81
C HIS A 78 13.08 -4.36 3.33
N ILE A 79 13.22 -4.58 2.03
CA ILE A 79 13.24 -5.91 1.42
C ILE A 79 14.46 -6.74 1.85
N ASP A 80 15.56 -6.12 2.32
CA ASP A 80 16.76 -6.86 2.71
C ASP A 80 16.47 -7.85 3.85
N ARG A 81 15.62 -7.47 4.82
CA ARG A 81 15.18 -8.36 5.90
C ARG A 81 14.45 -9.59 5.36
N LEU A 82 13.61 -9.38 4.36
CA LEU A 82 12.86 -10.47 3.74
C LEU A 82 13.77 -11.38 2.90
N THR A 83 14.72 -10.80 2.18
CA THR A 83 15.68 -11.59 1.37
C THR A 83 16.73 -12.31 2.20
N ALA A 84 16.98 -11.86 3.43
CA ALA A 84 17.89 -12.54 4.35
C ALA A 84 17.21 -13.73 5.06
N ALA A 85 15.93 -13.60 5.39
CA ALA A 85 15.13 -14.68 6.00
C ALA A 85 14.56 -15.66 4.96
N GLY A 86 14.26 -15.19 3.74
CA GLY A 86 13.68 -15.96 2.66
C GLY A 86 14.67 -16.38 1.58
N THR A 87 14.13 -17.00 0.54
CA THR A 87 14.87 -17.33 -0.68
C THR A 87 14.34 -16.48 -1.83
N VAL A 88 15.23 -15.68 -2.43
CA VAL A 88 14.94 -14.98 -3.68
C VAL A 88 15.03 -15.98 -4.82
N THR A 89 13.91 -16.27 -5.48
CA THR A 89 13.88 -17.25 -6.58
C THR A 89 14.19 -16.63 -7.95
N GLY A 90 14.14 -15.30 -8.04
CA GLY A 90 14.45 -14.57 -9.26
C GLY A 90 13.78 -13.18 -9.29
N CYS A 91 13.86 -12.52 -10.44
CA CYS A 91 13.14 -11.27 -10.69
C CYS A 91 12.71 -11.12 -12.15
N TRP A 92 11.71 -10.27 -12.37
CA TRP A 92 11.43 -9.68 -13.68
C TRP A 92 12.11 -8.31 -13.78
N ALA A 93 12.80 -8.05 -14.88
CA ALA A 93 13.49 -6.79 -15.12
C ALA A 93 12.75 -5.95 -16.17
N PHE A 94 12.60 -4.65 -15.87
CA PHE A 94 11.93 -3.68 -16.73
C PHE A 94 12.88 -2.49 -16.96
N PRO A 95 13.72 -2.54 -18.02
CA PRO A 95 14.54 -1.42 -18.44
C PRO A 95 13.72 -0.14 -18.61
N ALA A 96 14.22 0.98 -18.09
CA ALA A 96 13.51 2.27 -18.03
C ALA A 96 12.11 2.22 -17.38
N GLY A 97 11.79 1.13 -16.67
CA GLY A 97 10.53 0.96 -15.97
C GLY A 97 10.45 1.79 -14.69
N ASP A 98 9.22 1.99 -14.22
CA ASP A 98 8.91 2.66 -12.97
C ASP A 98 8.24 1.69 -11.98
N GLU A 99 8.68 1.73 -10.72
CA GLU A 99 8.20 0.79 -9.70
C GLU A 99 6.72 0.98 -9.35
N CYS A 100 6.21 2.22 -9.37
CA CYS A 100 4.80 2.50 -9.13
C CYS A 100 3.96 2.00 -10.30
N ALA A 101 4.43 2.18 -11.53
CA ALA A 101 3.77 1.60 -12.70
C ALA A 101 3.71 0.07 -12.66
N LEU A 102 4.72 -0.60 -12.08
CA LEU A 102 4.67 -2.05 -11.86
C LEU A 102 3.65 -2.42 -10.78
N ILE A 103 3.60 -1.71 -9.66
CA ILE A 103 2.58 -1.93 -8.62
C ILE A 103 1.18 -1.79 -9.18
N THR A 104 0.90 -0.76 -9.98
CA THR A 104 -0.42 -0.58 -10.62
C THR A 104 -0.83 -1.80 -11.46
N ARG A 105 0.12 -2.46 -12.15
CA ARG A 105 -0.19 -3.65 -12.96
C ARG A 105 -0.61 -4.86 -12.12
N ILE A 106 -0.20 -4.93 -10.85
CA ILE A 106 -0.48 -6.04 -9.94
C ILE A 106 -1.21 -5.59 -8.67
N ALA A 107 -1.91 -4.46 -8.74
CA ALA A 107 -2.58 -3.84 -7.58
C ALA A 107 -3.73 -4.67 -6.99
N ALA A 108 -4.23 -5.66 -7.74
CA ALA A 108 -5.24 -6.60 -7.28
C ALA A 108 -4.69 -7.64 -6.27
N LEU A 109 -3.37 -7.74 -6.13
CA LEU A 109 -2.75 -8.67 -5.20
C LEU A 109 -2.86 -8.17 -3.74
N PRO A 110 -2.96 -9.08 -2.75
CA PRO A 110 -3.06 -8.67 -1.35
C PRO A 110 -1.81 -7.97 -0.85
N ILE A 111 -2.00 -6.94 -0.01
CA ILE A 111 -0.91 -6.20 0.65
C ILE A 111 -0.70 -6.79 2.05
N PRO A 112 0.44 -7.42 2.35
CA PRO A 112 0.68 -8.01 3.66
C PRO A 112 1.11 -7.00 4.72
N VAL A 113 1.82 -5.94 4.31
CA VAL A 113 2.36 -4.92 5.21
C VAL A 113 2.24 -3.56 4.55
N PRO A 114 1.32 -2.70 5.02
CA PRO A 114 1.21 -1.33 4.55
C PRO A 114 2.52 -0.56 4.73
N GLY A 115 2.83 0.20 3.68
CA GLY A 115 3.98 1.06 3.48
C GLY A 115 5.34 0.36 3.44
N PHE A 116 5.39 -0.95 3.17
CA PHE A 116 6.64 -1.67 3.01
C PHE A 116 7.30 -1.25 1.69
N GLY A 117 8.53 -0.74 1.76
CA GLY A 117 9.29 -0.32 0.57
C GLY A 117 8.74 0.91 -0.18
N SER A 118 7.69 1.57 0.34
CA SER A 118 7.08 2.76 -0.26
C SER A 118 7.22 4.02 0.62
N SER A 119 8.29 4.11 1.41
CA SER A 119 8.49 5.23 2.35
C SER A 119 8.68 6.60 1.68
N ASP A 120 9.25 6.61 0.48
CA ASP A 120 9.44 7.77 -0.39
C ASP A 120 8.35 7.87 -1.48
N CYS A 121 7.38 6.97 -1.48
CA CYS A 121 6.29 6.93 -2.44
C CYS A 121 4.98 7.39 -1.79
N THR A 122 4.33 8.39 -2.39
CA THR A 122 3.08 8.97 -1.88
C THR A 122 1.82 8.26 -2.39
N ILE A 123 1.96 7.44 -3.44
CA ILE A 123 0.85 6.81 -4.16
C ILE A 123 0.65 5.36 -3.71
N CYS A 124 1.72 4.59 -3.57
CA CYS A 124 1.62 3.14 -3.35
C CYS A 124 1.40 2.81 -1.87
N ARG A 125 0.35 2.01 -1.62
CA ARG A 125 0.07 1.45 -0.29
C ARG A 125 1.21 0.59 0.23
N SER A 126 1.82 -0.21 -0.62
CA SER A 126 3.01 -1.00 -0.32
C SER A 126 3.68 -1.38 -1.64
N HIS A 127 5.00 -1.58 -1.61
CA HIS A 127 5.72 -2.19 -2.72
C HIS A 127 5.88 -3.70 -2.54
N LEU A 128 5.38 -4.26 -1.43
CA LEU A 128 5.33 -5.69 -1.16
C LEU A 128 3.90 -6.20 -1.31
N LEU A 129 3.74 -7.30 -2.03
CA LEU A 129 2.45 -7.95 -2.30
C LEU A 129 2.58 -9.46 -2.08
N ILE A 130 1.51 -10.12 -1.63
CA ILE A 130 1.41 -11.58 -1.61
C ILE A 130 1.07 -12.06 -3.03
N TRP A 131 1.68 -13.15 -3.47
CA TRP A 131 1.33 -13.82 -4.72
C TRP A 131 0.65 -15.18 -4.44
N PRO A 132 -0.69 -15.26 -4.48
CA PRO A 132 -1.43 -16.50 -4.22
C PRO A 132 -1.23 -17.54 -5.32
N ASP A 133 -1.46 -18.81 -4.97
CA ASP A 133 -1.43 -19.93 -5.92
C ASP A 133 -2.49 -19.79 -7.01
N GLY A 134 -2.13 -20.11 -8.24
CA GLY A 134 -3.01 -20.01 -9.41
C GLY A 134 -3.25 -18.60 -9.96
N VAL A 135 -2.72 -17.54 -9.34
CA VAL A 135 -2.88 -16.17 -9.85
C VAL A 135 -1.87 -15.88 -10.97
N ALA A 136 -2.37 -15.61 -12.17
CA ALA A 136 -1.54 -15.20 -13.31
C ALA A 136 -1.00 -13.78 -13.10
N LEU A 137 0.25 -13.55 -13.51
CA LEU A 137 0.87 -12.22 -13.51
C LEU A 137 0.83 -11.62 -14.94
N PRO A 138 0.75 -10.29 -15.07
CA PRO A 138 0.70 -9.61 -16.37
C PRO A 138 2.07 -9.54 -17.08
N PHE A 139 3.05 -10.33 -16.62
CA PHE A 139 4.40 -10.45 -17.14
C PHE A 139 4.81 -11.92 -17.17
N ASP A 140 5.81 -12.26 -18.00
CA ASP A 140 6.08 -13.64 -18.42
C ASP A 140 6.44 -14.58 -17.26
N VAL A 141 5.58 -15.53 -16.92
CA VAL A 141 5.78 -16.50 -15.83
C VAL A 141 6.52 -17.74 -16.34
N ALA A 142 7.72 -17.56 -16.89
CA ALA A 142 8.50 -18.69 -17.42
C ALA A 142 8.86 -19.69 -16.31
N ASP A 143 8.18 -20.84 -16.32
CA ASP A 143 8.52 -22.11 -15.66
C ASP A 143 9.17 -21.96 -14.27
N VAL A 144 8.58 -21.11 -13.43
CA VAL A 144 8.95 -21.05 -12.03
C VAL A 144 8.40 -22.35 -11.45
N SER A 145 9.23 -23.38 -11.31
CA SER A 145 8.85 -24.60 -10.60
C SER A 145 8.62 -24.24 -9.14
N LEU A 146 7.36 -23.99 -8.82
CA LEU A 146 6.86 -23.63 -7.51
C LEU A 146 6.54 -24.94 -6.79
N ALA A 147 7.56 -25.66 -6.31
CA ALA A 147 7.31 -26.76 -5.38
C ALA A 147 6.40 -26.23 -4.26
N ALA A 148 5.28 -26.94 -4.07
CA ALA A 148 4.13 -26.54 -3.29
C ALA A 148 4.56 -26.04 -1.90
N ALA A 149 4.29 -24.76 -1.60
CA ALA A 149 4.05 -24.41 -0.21
C ALA A 149 2.72 -25.08 0.15
N GLY A 150 2.67 -25.76 1.29
CA GLY A 150 1.57 -26.64 1.68
C GLY A 150 0.17 -26.00 1.63
N PRO A 151 -0.89 -26.80 1.79
CA PRO A 151 -2.26 -26.31 1.72
C PRO A 151 -2.49 -25.25 2.80
N ASP A 152 -3.41 -24.32 2.53
CA ASP A 152 -4.01 -23.37 3.49
C ASP A 152 -3.42 -21.95 3.70
N VAL A 153 -2.67 -21.36 2.75
CA VAL A 153 -2.51 -19.88 2.77
C VAL A 153 -3.85 -19.15 2.50
N VAL A 154 -4.81 -19.84 1.86
CA VAL A 154 -6.17 -19.31 1.63
C VAL A 154 -7.01 -19.30 2.92
N ARG A 155 -6.69 -20.14 3.92
CA ARG A 155 -7.52 -20.32 5.13
C ARG A 155 -7.07 -19.46 6.31
N VAL A 156 -5.78 -19.15 6.43
CA VAL A 156 -5.26 -18.23 7.48
C VAL A 156 -5.66 -16.78 7.23
N LEU A 157 -6.08 -16.43 6.01
CA LEU A 157 -6.61 -15.10 5.69
C LEU A 157 -8.12 -14.95 5.99
N SER A 158 -8.82 -16.00 6.42
CA SER A 158 -10.29 -15.98 6.48
C SER A 158 -10.91 -15.46 7.80
N VAL A 159 -10.13 -15.02 8.79
CA VAL A 159 -10.72 -14.41 10.01
C VAL A 159 -10.04 -13.09 10.40
N THR A 160 -8.74 -12.92 10.15
CA THR A 160 -8.02 -11.68 10.49
C THR A 160 -7.90 -10.69 9.32
N ALA A 161 -8.07 -11.14 8.06
CA ALA A 161 -7.93 -10.26 6.89
C ALA A 161 -9.24 -9.58 6.47
N MET A 162 -10.39 -9.98 7.02
CA MET A 162 -11.68 -9.30 6.80
C MET A 162 -11.73 -7.95 7.55
N THR A 163 -10.89 -7.71 8.56
CA THR A 163 -10.92 -6.50 9.38
C THR A 163 -9.70 -5.56 9.22
N ASN A 164 -8.68 -5.92 8.44
CA ASN A 164 -7.41 -5.16 8.40
C ASN A 164 -6.96 -4.61 7.03
N ASN A 165 -7.83 -4.51 6.03
CA ASN A 165 -7.42 -4.05 4.68
C ASN A 165 -7.83 -2.60 4.33
N LEU A 166 -8.27 -1.82 5.31
CA LEU A 166 -8.79 -0.47 5.10
C LEU A 166 -7.93 0.63 5.71
N ASP A 167 -6.63 0.39 5.91
CA ASP A 167 -5.73 1.46 6.35
C ASP A 167 -5.64 2.58 5.32
N PHE A 168 -5.72 3.82 5.79
CA PHE A 168 -5.57 4.99 4.93
C PHE A 168 -4.13 5.14 4.40
N THR A 169 -4.02 5.45 3.12
CA THR A 169 -2.74 5.80 2.47
C THR A 169 -2.13 7.06 3.10
N PRO A 170 -0.82 7.33 2.92
CA PRO A 170 -0.22 8.59 3.38
C PRO A 170 -0.96 9.82 2.84
N ALA A 171 -1.40 9.82 1.58
CA ALA A 171 -2.14 10.93 0.98
C ALA A 171 -3.53 11.12 1.59
N GLU A 172 -4.24 10.02 1.87
CA GLU A 172 -5.54 10.05 2.57
C GLU A 172 -5.36 10.55 4.01
N ARG A 173 -4.33 10.09 4.73
CA ARG A 173 -4.00 10.58 6.08
C ARG A 173 -3.61 12.04 6.11
N ASP A 174 -2.83 12.48 5.13
CA ASP A 174 -2.42 13.88 4.99
C ASP A 174 -3.62 14.77 4.65
N LEU A 175 -4.55 14.29 3.82
CA LEU A 175 -5.85 14.93 3.62
C LEU A 175 -6.62 15.04 4.94
N ILE A 176 -6.86 13.92 5.63
CA ILE A 176 -7.57 13.90 6.92
C ILE A 176 -6.93 14.87 7.91
N ARG A 177 -5.61 14.83 8.06
CA ARG A 177 -4.87 15.72 8.95
C ARG A 177 -5.02 17.18 8.58
N ARG A 178 -5.03 17.55 7.29
CA ARG A 178 -5.21 18.95 6.87
C ARG A 178 -6.62 19.45 7.14
N GLU A 179 -7.61 18.62 6.82
CA GLU A 179 -9.04 18.97 6.95
C GLU A 179 -9.48 19.05 8.41
N PHE A 180 -9.00 18.13 9.25
CA PHE A 180 -9.41 18.01 10.66
C PHE A 180 -8.35 18.50 11.66
N MET A 181 -7.35 19.25 11.23
CA MET A 181 -6.44 19.92 12.16
C MET A 181 -7.19 21.04 12.89
N SER A 182 -7.09 21.08 14.22
CA SER A 182 -7.58 22.22 14.98
C SER A 182 -6.78 23.47 14.61
N ARG A 183 -7.46 24.44 13.98
CA ARG A 183 -6.91 25.73 13.53
C ARG A 183 -7.66 26.92 14.11
N TRP A 184 -8.81 26.69 14.73
CA TRP A 184 -9.78 27.69 15.18
C TRP A 184 -10.35 27.28 16.54
N SER A 185 -11.10 28.19 17.18
CA SER A 185 -11.64 28.00 18.54
C SER A 185 -12.61 26.82 18.65
N GLU A 186 -13.31 26.48 17.57
CA GLU A 186 -14.15 25.29 17.49
C GLU A 186 -13.43 24.24 16.62
N PRO A 187 -13.06 23.08 17.18
CA PRO A 187 -12.33 22.06 16.45
C PRO A 187 -13.24 21.37 15.41
N PRO A 188 -12.72 21.03 14.22
CA PRO A 188 -13.49 20.36 13.18
C PRO A 188 -13.90 18.94 13.62
N ARG A 189 -15.11 18.50 13.27
CA ARG A 189 -15.63 17.18 13.65
C ARG A 189 -15.69 16.23 12.46
N LEU A 190 -15.38 14.95 12.68
CA LEU A 190 -15.51 13.90 11.64
C LEU A 190 -16.94 13.79 11.13
N ALA A 191 -17.92 13.96 12.02
CA ALA A 191 -19.34 13.99 11.69
C ALA A 191 -19.69 15.04 10.62
N ASP A 192 -18.99 16.17 10.60
CA ASP A 192 -19.24 17.25 9.66
C ASP A 192 -18.80 16.88 8.24
N GLY A 193 -17.89 15.91 8.07
CA GLY A 193 -17.38 15.48 6.77
C GLY A 193 -16.46 16.48 6.07
N ILE A 194 -15.82 16.03 4.98
CA ILE A 194 -14.88 16.83 4.18
C ILE A 194 -15.64 17.63 3.12
N LEU A 195 -15.44 18.96 3.10
CA LEU A 195 -16.11 19.85 2.16
C LEU A 195 -15.60 19.65 0.72
N LEU A 196 -16.51 19.46 -0.22
CA LEU A 196 -16.20 19.34 -1.64
C LEU A 196 -16.61 20.62 -2.38
N LYS A 197 -15.66 21.27 -3.04
CA LYS A 197 -15.96 22.42 -3.94
C LYS A 197 -16.69 21.91 -5.18
N ARG A 198 -17.45 22.78 -5.85
CA ARG A 198 -18.06 22.46 -7.16
C ARG A 198 -17.27 23.05 -8.31
N TRP A 199 -17.41 22.47 -9.50
CA TRP A 199 -16.96 23.11 -10.73
C TRP A 199 -17.83 24.35 -10.99
N ALA A 200 -17.19 25.52 -11.04
CA ALA A 200 -17.89 26.79 -11.31
C ALA A 200 -18.32 26.93 -12.79
N THR A 201 -17.55 26.34 -13.70
CA THR A 201 -17.71 26.45 -15.16
C THR A 201 -17.35 25.13 -15.88
N GLY A 202 -17.67 25.04 -17.17
CA GLY A 202 -17.34 23.88 -18.00
C GLY A 202 -18.40 22.76 -17.99
N PRO A 203 -18.13 21.62 -18.66
CA PRO A 203 -19.10 20.54 -18.86
C PRO A 203 -19.53 19.84 -17.57
N ARG A 204 -18.75 19.99 -16.49
CA ARG A 204 -19.03 19.42 -15.16
C ARG A 204 -19.59 20.46 -14.18
N ARG A 205 -20.02 21.63 -14.67
CA ARG A 205 -20.49 22.74 -13.84
C ARG A 205 -21.55 22.25 -12.85
N GLY A 206 -21.38 22.59 -11.59
CA GLY A 206 -22.27 22.17 -10.51
C GLY A 206 -21.95 20.79 -9.93
N GLU A 207 -21.12 19.95 -10.55
CA GLU A 207 -20.71 18.69 -9.93
C GLU A 207 -19.69 18.90 -8.79
N PRO A 208 -19.68 18.02 -7.76
CA PRO A 208 -18.61 17.96 -6.77
C PRO A 208 -17.25 17.73 -7.45
N LYS A 209 -16.26 18.55 -7.11
CA LYS A 209 -14.88 18.42 -7.57
C LYS A 209 -14.15 17.45 -6.66
N LEU A 210 -14.05 16.21 -7.12
CA LEU A 210 -13.36 15.13 -6.42
C LEU A 210 -11.86 15.20 -6.70
N THR A 211 -11.05 15.21 -5.64
CA THR A 211 -9.61 14.95 -5.76
C THR A 211 -9.40 13.46 -6.03
N ALA A 212 -8.25 13.07 -6.59
CA ALA A 212 -7.91 11.66 -6.80
C ALA A 212 -8.02 10.85 -5.49
N THR A 213 -7.62 11.46 -4.37
CA THR A 213 -7.73 10.86 -3.03
C THR A 213 -9.17 10.61 -2.62
N ILE A 214 -10.07 11.59 -2.75
CA ILE A 214 -11.50 11.42 -2.41
C ILE A 214 -12.17 10.40 -3.36
N GLN A 215 -11.83 10.42 -4.65
CA GLN A 215 -12.32 9.45 -5.63
C GLN A 215 -11.96 8.01 -5.23
N ILE A 216 -10.71 7.76 -4.84
CA ILE A 216 -10.26 6.45 -4.37
C ILE A 216 -10.97 6.05 -3.07
N MET A 217 -11.12 6.98 -2.11
CA MET A 217 -11.84 6.71 -0.87
C MET A 217 -13.32 6.33 -1.11
N LEU A 218 -13.96 6.90 -2.15
CA LEU A 218 -15.31 6.51 -2.57
C LEU A 218 -15.34 5.11 -3.17
N GLU A 219 -14.42 4.81 -4.09
CA GLU A 219 -14.33 3.50 -4.75
C GLU A 219 -14.04 2.36 -3.76
N LEU A 220 -13.31 2.67 -2.69
CA LEU A 220 -13.02 1.73 -1.60
C LEU A 220 -14.12 1.69 -0.51
N GLY A 221 -15.18 2.47 -0.66
CA GLY A 221 -16.28 2.53 0.30
C GLY A 221 -15.90 3.10 1.67
N LEU A 222 -14.82 3.89 1.76
CA LEU A 222 -14.36 4.57 2.99
C LEU A 222 -15.16 5.85 3.26
N VAL A 223 -15.69 6.47 2.22
CA VAL A 223 -16.54 7.66 2.33
C VAL A 223 -17.73 7.56 1.39
N THR A 224 -18.78 8.31 1.71
CA THR A 224 -19.95 8.56 0.86
C THR A 224 -20.12 10.06 0.67
N ILE A 225 -20.64 10.49 -0.48
CA ILE A 225 -20.99 11.90 -0.68
C ILE A 225 -22.45 12.12 -0.28
N ALA A 226 -22.68 13.10 0.58
CA ALA A 226 -24.02 13.61 0.88
C ALA A 226 -24.14 15.07 0.47
N GLU A 227 -25.31 15.44 -0.02
CA GLU A 227 -25.70 16.85 -0.19
C GLU A 227 -26.09 17.41 1.18
N THR A 228 -25.62 18.61 1.50
CA THR A 228 -26.02 19.30 2.72
C THR A 228 -27.04 20.38 2.40
N ASP A 229 -27.91 20.71 3.37
CA ASP A 229 -28.99 21.71 3.21
C ASP A 229 -28.49 23.10 2.76
N ARG A 230 -27.20 23.39 2.97
CA ARG A 230 -26.53 24.64 2.56
C ARG A 230 -25.89 24.57 1.16
N GLY A 231 -26.16 23.54 0.38
CA GLY A 231 -25.78 23.44 -1.05
C GLY A 231 -24.33 23.02 -1.33
N PHE A 232 -23.56 22.67 -0.30
CA PHE A 232 -22.20 22.18 -0.46
C PHE A 232 -22.13 20.66 -0.23
N PRO A 233 -21.66 19.89 -1.21
CA PRO A 233 -21.53 18.45 -1.06
C PRO A 233 -20.37 18.15 -0.09
N ARG A 234 -20.55 17.12 0.73
CA ARG A 234 -19.53 16.68 1.70
C ARG A 234 -19.29 15.19 1.60
N ALA A 235 -18.02 14.80 1.76
CA ALA A 235 -17.65 13.39 1.91
C ALA A 235 -17.67 13.01 3.39
N HIS A 236 -18.55 12.09 3.77
CA HIS A 236 -18.68 11.55 5.12
C HIS A 236 -18.06 10.17 5.20
N PHE A 237 -17.35 9.88 6.29
CA PHE A 237 -16.81 8.54 6.52
C PHE A 237 -17.93 7.52 6.71
N THR A 238 -17.81 6.38 6.05
CA THR A 238 -18.65 5.20 6.28
C THR A 238 -18.19 4.47 7.54
N GLU A 239 -18.86 3.39 7.93
CA GLU A 239 -18.38 2.54 9.05
C GLU A 239 -16.98 1.98 8.78
N SER A 240 -16.72 1.57 7.54
CA SER A 240 -15.40 1.18 7.06
C SER A 240 -14.37 2.31 7.20
N GLY A 241 -14.77 3.56 6.90
CA GLY A 241 -13.96 4.75 7.11
C GLY A 241 -13.68 5.06 8.59
N TYR A 242 -14.68 4.94 9.47
CA TYR A 242 -14.50 5.12 10.91
C TYR A 242 -13.60 4.04 11.52
N THR A 243 -13.74 2.79 11.09
CA THR A 243 -12.83 1.70 11.48
C THR A 243 -11.39 2.01 11.09
N ALA A 244 -11.16 2.49 9.86
CA ALA A 244 -9.86 2.95 9.41
C ALA A 244 -9.33 4.14 10.21
N LEU A 245 -10.20 5.08 10.63
CA LEU A 245 -9.82 6.23 11.45
C LEU A 245 -9.41 5.81 12.85
N ARG A 246 -10.13 4.86 13.47
CA ARG A 246 -9.79 4.27 14.77
C ARG A 246 -8.42 3.58 14.73
N ALA A 247 -8.10 2.88 13.64
CA ALA A 247 -6.78 2.27 13.45
C ALA A 247 -5.63 3.30 13.41
N ILE A 248 -5.86 4.49 12.81
CA ILE A 248 -4.88 5.59 12.87
C ILE A 248 -4.79 6.17 14.28
N ALA A 249 -5.93 6.41 14.93
CA ALA A 249 -6.01 7.03 16.26
C ALA A 249 -5.30 6.20 17.33
N ALA A 250 -5.23 4.87 17.17
CA ALA A 250 -4.47 3.97 18.04
C ALA A 250 -2.95 4.23 18.04
N SER A 251 -2.43 5.07 17.13
CA SER A 251 -1.02 5.42 17.06
C SER A 251 -0.79 6.93 17.26
N PRO A 252 -0.23 7.37 18.41
CA PRO A 252 0.09 8.78 18.66
C PRO A 252 1.04 9.42 17.64
N ARG A 253 1.83 8.62 16.91
CA ARG A 253 2.68 9.10 15.81
C ARG A 253 1.88 9.42 14.55
N GLN A 254 0.74 8.78 14.36
CA GLN A 254 -0.10 8.96 13.20
C GLN A 254 -1.19 10.01 13.44
N LEU A 255 -1.71 10.07 14.66
CA LEU A 255 -2.63 11.12 15.08
C LEU A 255 -2.15 11.69 16.42
N PRO A 256 -1.27 12.70 16.41
CA PRO A 256 -0.73 13.26 17.63
C PRO A 256 -1.81 13.92 18.49
N PRO A 257 -2.01 13.46 19.75
CA PRO A 257 -3.13 13.89 20.58
C PRO A 257 -3.13 15.40 20.87
N GLU A 258 -1.97 16.05 20.88
CA GLU A 258 -1.84 17.49 21.11
C GLU A 258 -2.50 18.35 20.02
N ARG A 259 -2.71 17.81 18.81
CA ARG A 259 -3.37 18.52 17.69
C ARG A 259 -4.73 17.93 17.32
N TYR A 260 -4.96 16.68 17.69
CA TYR A 260 -6.10 15.88 17.21
C TYR A 260 -6.85 15.17 18.34
N GLY A 261 -6.62 15.55 19.61
CA GLY A 261 -7.32 14.97 20.77
C GLY A 261 -8.84 14.94 20.60
N HIS A 262 -9.42 16.03 20.10
CA HIS A 262 -10.85 16.11 19.78
C HIS A 262 -11.36 15.01 18.83
N LEU A 263 -10.55 14.57 17.85
CA LEU A 263 -10.92 13.47 16.96
C LEU A 263 -10.79 12.12 17.66
N ILE A 264 -9.78 11.96 18.53
CA ILE A 264 -9.59 10.74 19.31
C ILE A 264 -10.78 10.55 20.26
N ASP A 265 -11.20 11.63 20.92
CA ASP A 265 -12.36 11.66 21.81
C ASP A 265 -13.65 11.38 21.00
N GLU A 266 -13.85 12.05 19.86
CA GLU A 266 -15.00 11.79 18.97
C GLU A 266 -15.07 10.34 18.48
N LEU A 267 -13.92 9.72 18.18
CA LEU A 267 -13.83 8.31 17.76
C LEU A 267 -14.09 7.34 18.91
N ALA A 268 -13.79 7.73 20.15
CA ALA A 268 -14.02 6.92 21.35
C ALA A 268 -15.48 6.96 21.82
N ASP A 269 -16.14 8.12 21.69
CA ASP A 269 -17.54 8.34 22.10
C ASP A 269 -18.56 7.74 21.12
N ARG A 270 -18.13 7.39 19.91
CA ARG A 270 -18.99 6.85 18.86
C ARG A 270 -19.04 5.32 18.95
N PRO A 271 -20.16 4.70 19.40
CA PRO A 271 -20.25 3.25 19.53
C PRO A 271 -20.08 2.57 18.17
N GLU A 272 -19.40 1.42 18.14
CA GLU A 272 -19.42 0.52 16.98
C GLU A 272 -20.86 0.04 16.80
N ASP A 273 -21.51 0.42 15.69
CA ASP A 273 -22.79 -0.18 15.34
C ASP A 273 -22.53 -1.67 15.03
N ARG A 274 -23.04 -2.51 15.93
CA ARG A 274 -22.76 -3.95 16.02
C ARG A 274 -23.63 -4.76 15.05
#